data_AF-A8D8E0-F1
#
_entry.id   AF-A8D8E0-F1
#
_cell.length_a   1.000
_cell.length_b   1.000
_cell.length_c   1.000
_cell.angle_alpha   90.00
_cell.angle_beta   90.00
_cell.angle_gamma   90.00
#
_symmetry.space_group_name_H-M   'P 1'
#
loop_
_entity.id
_entity.type
_entity.pdbx_description
1 polymer ?
#
loop_
_entity_poly.entity_id
_entity_poly.type
_entity_poly.pdbx_seq_one_letter_code
_entity_poly.pdbx_strand_id
1 'polypeptide(L)' 'PEEDGPYAVHIPHDSNCTMFYKCFKGTPVLQLCPSGLWFNAVLEVCDYPEQSGCVMGKSSS' A
#
# COMPACT_ATOMS: atom_id res chain seq x y z
N PRO A 1 2.49 8.39 25.28
CA PRO A 1 3.59 7.46 24.94
C PRO A 1 3.46 7.18 23.44
N GLU A 2 4.50 7.54 22.70
CA GLU A 2 4.56 7.52 21.24
C GLU A 2 4.92 6.10 20.83
N GLU A 3 3.92 5.28 20.50
CA GLU A 3 4.13 3.83 20.35
C GLU A 3 3.58 3.34 19.01
N ASP A 4 3.92 4.03 17.92
CA ASP A 4 4.13 3.26 16.69
C ASP A 4 5.36 2.41 16.97
N GLY A 5 5.14 1.12 17.23
CA GLY A 5 6.24 0.15 17.28
C GLY A 5 7.07 0.21 16.00
N PRO A 6 8.23 -0.45 15.95
CA PRO A 6 9.16 -0.39 14.81
C PRO A 6 8.59 -0.91 13.47
N TYR A 7 7.34 -1.36 13.47
CA TYR A 7 6.64 -1.92 12.34
C TYR A 7 5.76 -0.85 11.70
N ALA A 8 6.23 -0.27 10.60
CA ALA A 8 5.40 0.57 9.75
C ALA A 8 4.32 -0.30 9.12
N VAL A 9 3.04 0.05 9.33
CA VAL A 9 1.91 -0.66 8.71
C VAL A 9 1.65 -0.08 7.33
N HIS A 10 1.69 -0.91 6.30
CA HIS A 10 1.32 -0.55 4.94
C HIS A 10 0.01 -1.23 4.52
N ILE A 11 -0.93 -0.47 3.97
CA ILE A 11 -2.26 -0.94 3.60
C ILE A 11 -2.48 -0.66 2.11
N PRO A 12 -2.85 -1.65 1.28
CA PRO A 12 -3.14 -1.41 -0.13
C PRO A 12 -4.34 -0.48 -0.29
N HIS A 13 -4.31 0.37 -1.32
CA HIS A 13 -5.50 1.14 -1.69
C HIS A 13 -6.53 0.22 -2.35
N ASP A 14 -7.80 0.40 -2.00
CA ASP A 14 -8.93 -0.42 -2.44
C ASP A 14 -9.11 -0.48 -3.98
N SER A 15 -8.99 0.68 -4.64
CA SER A 15 -9.30 0.83 -6.06
C SER A 15 -8.11 1.17 -6.95
N ASN A 16 -6.97 1.58 -6.37
CA ASN A 16 -5.86 2.12 -7.13
C ASN A 16 -4.52 1.47 -6.72
N CYS A 17 -4.08 0.51 -7.51
CA CYS A 17 -2.83 -0.22 -7.26
C CYS A 17 -1.58 0.68 -7.22
N THR A 18 -1.63 1.91 -7.76
CA THR A 18 -0.52 2.86 -7.67
C THR A 18 -0.42 3.55 -6.31
N MET A 19 -1.34 3.28 -5.40
CA MET A 19 -1.44 3.94 -4.09
C MET A 19 -1.49 2.93 -2.96
N PHE A 20 -1.00 3.35 -1.79
CA PHE A 20 -1.10 2.62 -0.53
C PHE A 20 -1.13 3.61 0.64
N TYR A 21 -1.56 3.16 1.82
CA TYR A 21 -1.50 3.96 3.03
C TYR A 21 -0.34 3.49 3.89
N LYS A 22 0.44 4.44 4.41
CA LYS A 22 1.41 4.21 5.47
C LYS A 22 0.87 4.79 6.76
N CYS A 23 0.73 3.96 7.80
CA CYS A 23 0.29 4.45 9.10
C CYS A 23 1.44 5.16 9.82
N PHE A 24 1.19 6.38 10.28
CA PHE A 24 2.08 7.16 11.14
C PHE A 24 1.29 7.68 12.32
N LYS A 25 1.64 7.32 13.56
CA LYS A 25 0.90 7.68 14.79
C LYS A 25 -0.57 7.27 14.71
N GLY A 26 -0.79 6.05 14.23
CA GLY A 26 -2.14 5.50 13.97
C GLY A 26 -2.94 6.24 12.89
N THR A 27 -2.32 7.19 12.18
CA THR A 27 -2.98 7.96 11.11
C THR A 27 -2.54 7.42 9.75
N PRO A 28 -3.46 6.94 8.91
CA PRO A 28 -3.12 6.48 7.56
C PRO A 28 -2.78 7.67 6.67
N VAL A 29 -1.57 7.68 6.13
CA VAL A 29 -1.10 8.68 5.17
C VAL A 29 -1.05 8.05 3.79
N LEU A 30 -1.80 8.61 2.83
CA LEU A 30 -1.79 8.14 1.45
C LEU A 30 -0.42 8.37 0.82
N GLN A 31 0.13 7.35 0.18
CA GLN A 31 1.40 7.35 -0.53
C GLN A 31 1.16 6.89 -1.97
N LEU A 32 1.93 7.46 -2.89
CA LEU A 32 1.93 7.09 -4.30
C LEU A 32 3.20 6.30 -4.61
N CYS A 33 3.05 5.18 -5.31
CA CYS A 33 4.17 4.48 -5.88
C CYS A 33 4.84 5.28 -7.00
N PRO A 34 6.14 5.09 -7.25
CA PRO A 34 6.80 5.64 -8.42
C PRO A 34 6.05 5.27 -9.71
N SER A 35 6.14 6.14 -10.72
CA SER A 35 5.44 5.96 -11.99
C SER A 35 5.66 4.56 -12.59
N GLY A 36 4.55 3.87 -12.88
CA GLY A 36 4.57 2.54 -13.47
C GLY A 36 4.68 1.37 -12.49
N LEU A 37 4.78 1.63 -11.18
CA LEU A 37 4.82 0.61 -10.13
C LEU A 37 3.52 0.56 -9.33
N TRP A 38 3.19 -0.64 -8.85
CA TRP A 38 2.01 -0.95 -8.05
C TRP A 38 2.42 -1.46 -6.68
N PHE A 39 1.63 -1.14 -5.66
CA PHE A 39 1.93 -1.59 -4.31
C PHE A 39 1.70 -3.10 -4.18
N ASN A 40 2.76 -3.80 -3.79
CA ASN A 40 2.76 -5.22 -3.47
C ASN A 40 2.57 -5.38 -1.95
N ALA A 41 1.36 -5.78 -1.53
CA ALA A 41 1.03 -5.93 -0.10
C ALA A 41 1.72 -7.13 0.58
N VAL A 42 2.29 -8.07 -0.20
CA VAL A 42 3.03 -9.21 0.34
C VAL A 42 4.47 -8.83 0.68
N LEU A 43 5.09 -8.03 -0.19
CA LEU A 43 6.47 -7.54 -0.02
C LEU A 43 6.55 -6.17 0.65
N GLU A 44 5.41 -5.49 0.81
CA GLU A 44 5.29 -4.12 1.33
C GLU A 44 6.13 -3.08 0.57
N VAL A 45 6.24 -3.24 -0.74
CA VAL A 45 7.01 -2.34 -1.63
C VAL A 45 6.22 -2.02 -2.90
N CYS A 46 6.62 -0.95 -3.60
CA CYS A 46 6.16 -0.70 -4.96
C CYS A 46 6.94 -1.60 -5.92
N ASP A 47 6.22 -2.45 -6.64
CA ASP A 47 6.76 -3.47 -7.53
C ASP A 47 6.12 -3.37 -8.92
N TYR A 48 6.60 -4.13 -9.89
CA TYR A 48 6.01 -4.16 -11.21
C TYR A 48 4.55 -4.66 -11.15
N PRO A 49 3.63 -4.12 -11.96
CA PRO A 49 2.22 -4.50 -11.97
C PRO A 49 2.00 -6.01 -12.04
N GLU A 50 2.77 -6.71 -12.88
CA GLU A 50 2.73 -8.16 -13.08
C GLU A 50 3.12 -8.97 -11.83
N GLN A 51 3.96 -8.42 -10.95
CA GLN A 51 4.45 -9.05 -9.72
C GLN A 51 3.70 -8.58 -8.46
N SER A 52 3.05 -7.42 -8.53
CA SER A 52 2.42 -6.78 -7.38
C SER A 52 1.24 -7.58 -6.79
N GLY A 53 0.63 -8.45 -7.60
CA GLY A 53 -0.58 -9.19 -7.23
C GLY A 53 -1.83 -8.31 -7.07
N CYS A 54 -1.71 -7.00 -7.36
CA CYS A 54 -2.83 -6.08 -7.25
C CYS A 54 -3.74 -6.20 -8.48
N VAL A 55 -4.99 -6.61 -8.25
CA VAL A 55 -6.00 -6.75 -9.31
C VAL A 55 -6.87 -5.50 -9.34
N MET A 56 -6.52 -4.53 -10.20
CA MET A 56 -7.39 -3.40 -10.54
C MET A 56 -8.75 -3.95 -11.04
N GLY A 57 -9.78 -3.95 -10.19
CA GLY A 57 -11.13 -4.38 -10.60
C GLY A 57 -11.73 -5.59 -9.87
N LYS A 58 -11.30 -5.88 -8.64
CA LYS A 58 -12.18 -6.57 -7.69
C LYS A 58 -12.39 -5.68 -6.47
N SER A 59 -13.23 -4.67 -6.62
CA SER A 59 -14.08 -4.24 -5.52
C SER A 59 -14.71 -5.52 -4.95
N SER A 60 -14.20 -5.99 -3.83
CA SER A 60 -14.88 -6.99 -3.02
C SER A 60 -16.08 -6.31 -2.39
N SER A 61 -17.17 -6.24 -3.15
CA SER A 61 -18.60 -6.34 -2.77
C SER A 61 -19.47 -6.01 -3.97
#